data_AF-A0A9E2C2I9-F1
#
_entry.id   AF-A0A9E2C2I9-F1
#
_cell.length_a   1.000
_cell.length_b   1.000
_cell.length_c   1.000
_cell.angle_alpha   90.00
_cell.angle_beta   90.00
_cell.angle_gamma   90.00
#
_symmetry.space_group_name_H-M   'P 1'
#
loop_
_entity.id
_entity.type
_entity.pdbx_description
1 polymer ?
#
loop_
_entity_poly.entity_id
_entity_poly.type
_entity_poly.pdbx_seq_one_letter_code
_entity_poly.pdbx_strand_id
1 'polypeptide(L)'
;MNKKDYRKRPLSPHLSEFSRRDFLRLSAAASAGIAARPLLRINPAIAAVNETSRVVVVTDQAATIGSTIQPDIVRIMLNAGLQALTDAASPEEAWLTLIPDLAVDMEVGIKINCLNHSLPTHPEVSQVVGESLAAVPVGGGNFPLNQILIWDRNDYDLSGSDYIINSSTSGIRCFGTTHAGIGYNTELISVNGSNQRVSKIYTDYGDYHINNTVLKNHTITGITDTLKNQYGTINNPGALHGGYGNIFIPALNKAIFDTYGNKQPFCMCDALMGISTGGPVGVPQFVYNGLIFSQDTVAADAIIRQILDDQGCNTINMALHIDTASQPPYSLGNSALEDIELVEIFDPSMAVGTAGGIKNPVAMALLKNYPEPFNSGTTIPIELDRFTPVDVGIYDVKGRRIKTIHQGTLGIGHHTVTWSGMDQNGRPAASGKYIVKLTARKQTHSRMITLLR
;
A
#
# COMPACT_ATOMS: atom_id res chain seq x y z
N MET A 1 -8.43 44.81 -17.93
CA MET A 1 -8.46 44.70 -19.40
C MET A 1 -8.12 43.27 -19.79
N ASN A 2 -9.08 42.59 -20.43
CA ASN A 2 -9.15 41.27 -21.07
C ASN A 2 -8.23 40.07 -20.78
N LYS A 3 -8.92 38.95 -20.48
CA LYS A 3 -8.61 37.57 -20.91
C LYS A 3 -8.57 37.48 -22.45
N LYS A 4 -7.52 36.89 -23.04
CA LYS A 4 -7.54 35.92 -24.16
C LYS A 4 -6.12 35.74 -24.77
N ASP A 5 -5.95 34.56 -25.38
CA ASP A 5 -4.91 34.16 -26.34
C ASP A 5 -3.65 33.44 -25.83
N TYR A 6 -3.83 32.16 -25.48
CA TYR A 6 -2.92 31.11 -25.95
C TYR A 6 -3.73 29.89 -26.42
N ARG A 7 -4.10 29.89 -27.70
CA ARG A 7 -4.39 28.66 -28.46
C ARG A 7 -3.68 28.73 -29.81
N LYS A 8 -3.15 27.57 -30.21
CA LYS A 8 -2.71 27.12 -31.54
C LYS A 8 -1.21 27.23 -31.83
N ARG A 9 -0.51 26.11 -31.59
CA ARG A 9 0.40 25.49 -32.58
C ARG A 9 0.22 23.96 -32.55
N PRO A 10 0.45 23.28 -33.69
CA PRO A 10 -0.27 22.05 -34.05
C PRO A 10 0.43 20.77 -33.56
N LEU A 11 -0.39 19.79 -33.16
CA LEU A 11 -0.01 18.38 -33.04
C LEU A 11 0.16 17.79 -34.45
N SER A 12 1.25 17.07 -34.66
CA SER A 12 1.53 16.25 -35.85
C SER A 12 1.76 14.79 -35.41
N PRO A 13 1.49 13.79 -36.27
CA PRO A 13 0.54 12.72 -35.94
C PRO A 13 1.13 11.30 -35.85
N HIS A 14 0.27 10.37 -35.42
CA HIS A 14 0.33 8.90 -35.49
C HIS A 14 0.99 8.14 -34.32
N LEU A 15 0.22 7.92 -33.26
CA LEU A 15 0.21 6.62 -32.56
C LEU A 15 -0.98 5.83 -33.11
N SER A 16 -0.68 4.75 -33.84
CA SER A 16 -1.67 3.80 -34.34
C SER A 16 -2.30 3.05 -33.17
N GLU A 17 -3.63 3.06 -33.08
CA GLU A 17 -4.40 2.26 -32.13
C GLU A 17 -4.11 0.76 -32.32
N PHE A 18 -3.65 0.10 -31.26
CA PHE A 18 -3.52 -1.36 -31.22
C PHE A 18 -4.92 -2.00 -31.29
N SER A 19 -5.20 -2.77 -32.34
CA SER A 19 -6.50 -3.41 -32.49
C SER A 19 -6.54 -4.77 -31.78
N ARG A 20 -7.72 -5.17 -31.29
CA ARG A 20 -7.98 -6.53 -30.74
C ARG A 20 -7.59 -7.68 -31.68
N ARG A 21 -7.39 -7.41 -32.97
CA ARG A 21 -6.96 -8.38 -33.98
C ARG A 21 -5.44 -8.62 -33.97
N ASP A 22 -4.65 -7.66 -33.50
CA ASP A 22 -3.20 -7.78 -33.38
C ASP A 22 -2.82 -8.62 -32.15
N PHE A 23 -3.64 -8.56 -31.09
CA PHE A 23 -3.51 -9.39 -29.88
C PHE A 23 -3.66 -10.90 -30.17
N LEU A 24 -4.60 -11.29 -31.03
CA LEU A 24 -4.87 -12.72 -31.32
C LEU A 24 -3.81 -13.38 -32.22
N ARG A 25 -2.94 -12.61 -32.88
CA ARG A 25 -1.83 -13.15 -33.68
C ARG A 25 -0.61 -13.51 -32.84
N LEU A 26 -0.41 -12.91 -31.66
CA LEU A 26 0.68 -13.27 -30.75
C LEU A 26 0.42 -14.59 -30.00
N SER A 27 -0.84 -14.92 -29.73
CA SER A 27 -1.22 -16.11 -28.94
C SER A 27 -1.21 -17.44 -29.71
N ALA A 28 -0.89 -17.45 -31.02
CA ALA A 28 -0.99 -18.65 -31.86
C ALA A 28 0.36 -19.35 -32.18
N ALA A 29 1.48 -18.90 -31.62
CA ALA A 29 2.82 -19.42 -31.92
C ALA A 29 3.55 -20.05 -30.72
N ALA A 30 2.83 -20.53 -29.71
CA ALA A 30 3.41 -21.21 -28.53
C ALA A 30 3.11 -22.71 -28.48
N SER A 31 2.90 -23.35 -29.64
CA SER A 31 2.71 -24.81 -29.70
C SER A 31 3.24 -25.40 -31.00
N ALA A 32 4.55 -25.68 -31.05
CA ALA A 32 5.15 -26.82 -31.76
C ALA A 32 6.69 -26.82 -31.64
N GLY A 33 7.27 -27.94 -31.18
CA GLY A 33 8.57 -28.42 -31.69
C GLY A 33 9.78 -28.34 -30.74
N ILE A 34 10.00 -29.42 -29.98
CA ILE A 34 11.32 -29.80 -29.48
C ILE A 34 12.16 -30.27 -30.69
N ALA A 35 13.25 -29.58 -31.01
CA ALA A 35 14.37 -30.13 -31.80
C ALA A 35 15.67 -29.37 -31.53
N ALA A 36 16.73 -30.11 -31.22
CA ALA A 36 18.05 -29.61 -30.83
C ALA A 36 18.86 -29.01 -32.00
N ARG A 37 19.63 -27.93 -31.73
CA ARG A 37 20.97 -27.51 -32.27
C ARG A 37 21.11 -25.98 -32.35
N PRO A 38 22.32 -25.39 -32.44
CA PRO A 38 23.56 -25.59 -31.69
C PRO A 38 23.90 -24.34 -30.83
N LEU A 39 24.87 -24.46 -29.92
CA LEU A 39 25.37 -23.38 -29.05
C LEU A 39 25.89 -22.17 -29.85
N LEU A 40 25.06 -21.15 -30.02
CA LEU A 40 25.53 -19.79 -30.28
C LEU A 40 25.82 -19.15 -28.92
N ARG A 41 27.10 -18.87 -28.64
CA ARG A 41 27.48 -18.00 -27.52
C ARG A 41 27.07 -16.57 -27.88
N ILE A 42 25.90 -16.17 -27.37
CA ILE A 42 25.44 -14.79 -27.42
C ILE A 42 26.14 -14.03 -26.29
N ASN A 43 26.69 -12.88 -26.65
CA ASN A 43 27.29 -11.89 -25.76
C ASN A 43 26.30 -11.55 -24.62
N PRO A 44 26.66 -11.63 -23.32
CA PRO A 44 25.69 -11.48 -22.21
C PRO A 44 25.20 -10.04 -22.00
N ALA A 45 25.31 -9.15 -22.98
CA ALA A 45 25.03 -7.72 -22.83
C ALA A 45 23.63 -7.28 -23.31
N ILE A 46 22.79 -8.16 -23.85
CA ILE A 46 21.40 -7.80 -24.23
C ILE A 46 20.48 -9.02 -24.02
N ALA A 47 20.10 -9.25 -22.77
CA ALA A 47 18.93 -10.03 -22.38
C ALA A 47 18.56 -9.67 -20.93
N ALA A 48 18.05 -8.46 -20.70
CA ALA A 48 17.32 -8.18 -19.47
C ALA A 48 15.95 -8.88 -19.62
N VAL A 49 15.86 -10.10 -19.12
CA VAL A 49 14.57 -10.66 -18.74
C VAL A 49 14.10 -9.73 -17.61
N ASN A 50 13.01 -8.99 -17.82
CA ASN A 50 12.30 -8.33 -16.73
C ASN A 50 11.88 -9.45 -15.77
N GLU A 51 12.64 -9.66 -14.69
CA GLU A 51 12.17 -10.47 -13.58
C GLU A 51 10.95 -9.73 -13.03
N THR A 52 9.81 -10.41 -13.01
CA THR A 52 8.56 -9.86 -12.48
C THR A 52 8.74 -9.50 -11.02
N SER A 53 8.39 -8.27 -10.63
CA SER A 53 8.47 -7.83 -9.24
C SER A 53 7.27 -8.35 -8.47
N ARG A 54 7.46 -8.80 -7.22
CA ARG A 54 6.35 -9.21 -6.36
C ARG A 54 5.96 -8.09 -5.39
N VAL A 55 4.66 -7.82 -5.28
CA VAL A 55 4.09 -6.96 -4.25
C VAL A 55 3.04 -7.75 -3.49
N VAL A 56 3.17 -7.80 -2.17
CA VAL A 56 2.19 -8.46 -1.29
C VAL A 56 1.36 -7.40 -0.58
N VAL A 57 0.04 -7.50 -0.69
CA VAL A 57 -0.91 -6.65 0.04
C VAL A 57 -1.68 -7.53 1.01
N VAL A 58 -1.51 -7.28 2.30
CA VAL A 58 -2.21 -7.98 3.37
C VAL A 58 -3.21 -7.04 3.98
N THR A 59 -4.49 -7.41 4.03
CA THR A 59 -5.54 -6.63 4.69
C THR A 59 -6.24 -7.46 5.76
N ASP A 60 -6.55 -6.85 6.91
CA ASP A 60 -7.29 -7.51 7.98
C ASP A 60 -8.21 -6.52 8.69
N GLN A 61 -9.52 -6.76 8.66
CA GLN A 61 -10.48 -5.81 9.25
C GLN A 61 -10.37 -5.70 10.78
N ALA A 62 -9.76 -6.67 11.44
CA ALA A 62 -9.49 -6.61 12.87
C ALA A 62 -8.22 -5.81 13.21
N ALA A 63 -7.45 -5.33 12.21
CA ALA A 63 -6.21 -4.60 12.45
C ALA A 63 -6.42 -3.26 13.19
N THR A 64 -7.63 -2.68 13.10
CA THR A 64 -7.99 -1.45 13.81
C THR A 64 -9.38 -1.55 14.45
N ILE A 65 -9.54 -0.88 15.59
CA ILE A 65 -10.85 -0.61 16.22
C ILE A 65 -10.96 0.91 16.39
N GLY A 66 -11.68 1.56 15.47
CA GLY A 66 -11.63 3.02 15.35
C GLY A 66 -10.22 3.46 14.98
N SER A 67 -9.60 4.31 15.79
CA SER A 67 -8.20 4.72 15.60
C SER A 67 -7.19 3.84 16.33
N THR A 68 -7.64 2.83 17.08
CA THR A 68 -6.75 1.97 17.88
C THR A 68 -6.23 0.81 17.04
N ILE A 69 -4.91 0.73 16.89
CA ILE A 69 -4.24 -0.39 16.21
C ILE A 69 -4.29 -1.65 17.10
N GLN A 70 -4.44 -2.83 16.51
CA GLN A 70 -4.43 -4.13 17.20
C GLN A 70 -3.10 -4.87 16.93
N PRO A 71 -2.08 -4.77 17.81
CA PRO A 71 -0.74 -5.31 17.53
C PRO A 71 -0.71 -6.81 17.22
N ASP A 72 -1.55 -7.60 17.87
CA ASP A 72 -1.64 -9.06 17.63
C ASP A 72 -2.15 -9.38 16.22
N ILE A 73 -3.05 -8.55 15.68
CA ILE A 73 -3.52 -8.70 14.30
C ILE A 73 -2.46 -8.24 13.32
N VAL A 74 -1.80 -7.11 13.60
CA VAL A 74 -0.67 -6.61 12.79
C VAL A 74 0.47 -7.64 12.75
N ARG A 75 0.75 -8.35 13.86
CA ARG A 75 1.69 -9.48 13.92
C ARG A 75 1.31 -10.59 12.95
N ILE A 76 0.05 -10.99 12.93
CA ILE A 76 -0.45 -12.02 12.01
C ILE A 76 -0.31 -11.55 10.55
N MET A 77 -0.67 -10.29 10.28
CA MET A 77 -0.55 -9.70 8.94
C MET A 77 0.90 -9.62 8.48
N LEU A 78 1.82 -9.18 9.36
CA LEU A 78 3.26 -9.12 9.08
C LEU A 78 3.79 -10.51 8.72
N ASN A 79 3.49 -11.51 9.55
CA ASN A 79 3.94 -12.88 9.32
C ASN A 79 3.42 -13.43 7.99
N ALA A 80 2.14 -13.19 7.66
CA ALA A 80 1.57 -13.61 6.39
C ALA A 80 2.24 -12.89 5.20
N GLY A 81 2.50 -11.58 5.33
CA GLY A 81 3.14 -10.77 4.31
C GLY A 81 4.58 -11.20 4.02
N LEU A 82 5.39 -11.40 5.06
CA LEU A 82 6.78 -11.85 4.94
C LEU A 82 6.88 -13.24 4.29
N GLN A 83 6.07 -14.19 4.74
CA GLN A 83 6.05 -15.55 4.17
C GLN A 83 5.62 -15.54 2.71
N ALA A 84 4.60 -14.78 2.34
CA ALA A 84 4.16 -14.69 0.94
C ALA A 84 5.14 -13.92 0.04
N LEU A 85 5.88 -12.95 0.59
CA LEU A 85 6.91 -12.24 -0.16
C LEU A 85 8.08 -13.16 -0.53
N THR A 86 8.40 -14.11 0.36
CA THR A 86 9.61 -14.94 0.28
C THR A 86 9.36 -16.41 -0.07
N ASP A 87 8.10 -16.82 -0.17
CA ASP A 87 7.67 -18.22 -0.24
C ASP A 87 8.17 -19.09 0.94
N ALA A 88 8.54 -18.47 2.07
CA ALA A 88 9.03 -19.16 3.25
C ALA A 88 7.91 -19.86 4.04
N ALA A 89 8.26 -20.97 4.70
CA ALA A 89 7.30 -21.74 5.50
C ALA A 89 7.09 -21.19 6.92
N SER A 90 7.92 -20.23 7.34
CA SER A 90 7.83 -19.57 8.65
C SER A 90 8.27 -18.11 8.58
N PRO A 91 7.85 -17.24 9.51
CA PRO A 91 8.34 -15.86 9.59
C PRO A 91 9.86 -15.77 9.79
N GLU A 92 10.46 -16.68 10.56
CA GLU A 92 11.90 -16.71 10.81
C GLU A 92 12.68 -17.06 9.53
N GLU A 93 12.19 -18.02 8.75
CA GLU A 93 12.76 -18.35 7.43
C GLU A 93 12.56 -17.20 6.42
N ALA A 94 11.45 -16.47 6.50
CA ALA A 94 11.24 -15.29 5.67
C ALA A 94 12.29 -14.21 5.97
N TRP A 95 12.55 -13.92 7.24
CA TRP A 95 13.61 -12.99 7.64
C TRP A 95 14.99 -13.42 7.15
N LEU A 96 15.33 -14.71 7.27
CA LEU A 96 16.60 -15.24 6.78
C LEU A 96 16.67 -15.30 5.25
N THR A 97 15.54 -15.35 4.53
CA THR A 97 15.52 -15.17 3.07
C THR A 97 15.83 -13.72 2.70
N LEU A 98 15.29 -12.75 3.45
CA LEU A 98 15.47 -11.32 3.20
C LEU A 98 16.85 -10.81 3.64
N ILE A 99 17.42 -11.37 4.71
CA ILE A 99 18.71 -11.03 5.31
C ILE A 99 19.49 -12.32 5.57
N PRO A 100 20.09 -12.94 4.53
CA PRO A 100 20.68 -14.28 4.62
C PRO A 100 21.94 -14.37 5.47
N ASP A 101 22.60 -13.25 5.72
CA ASP A 101 23.81 -13.13 6.53
C ASP A 101 23.56 -12.53 7.92
N LEU A 102 22.30 -12.47 8.37
CA LEU A 102 21.92 -11.92 9.68
C LEU A 102 22.74 -12.55 10.81
N ALA A 103 23.45 -11.70 11.57
CA ALA A 103 24.31 -12.10 12.68
C ALA A 103 24.09 -11.23 13.93
N VAL A 104 24.44 -11.74 15.11
CA VAL A 104 24.17 -11.08 16.41
C VAL A 104 24.88 -9.74 16.61
N ASP A 105 25.96 -9.50 15.86
CA ASP A 105 26.76 -8.27 15.89
C ASP A 105 26.30 -7.23 14.87
N MET A 106 25.39 -7.59 13.95
CA MET A 106 24.79 -6.65 13.01
C MET A 106 23.77 -5.74 13.68
N GLU A 107 23.59 -4.54 13.12
CA GLU A 107 22.53 -3.61 13.49
C GLU A 107 21.50 -3.49 12.35
N VAL A 108 20.21 -3.62 12.69
CA VAL A 108 19.11 -3.49 11.72
C VAL A 108 18.22 -2.30 12.08
N GLY A 109 18.17 -1.32 11.19
CA GLY A 109 17.31 -0.16 11.33
C GLY A 109 15.90 -0.41 10.75
N ILE A 110 14.89 0.19 11.36
CA ILE A 110 13.53 0.32 10.81
C ILE A 110 13.33 1.80 10.52
N LYS A 111 13.43 2.18 9.25
CA LYS A 111 13.28 3.57 8.81
C LYS A 111 11.80 3.88 8.64
N ILE A 112 11.27 4.70 9.55
CA ILE A 112 9.84 5.06 9.60
C ILE A 112 9.58 6.47 9.06
N ASN A 113 8.32 6.90 9.00
CA ASN A 113 7.94 8.28 8.64
C ASN A 113 7.05 8.91 9.71
N CYS A 114 7.56 9.92 10.40
CA CYS A 114 6.89 10.64 11.50
C CYS A 114 6.65 12.12 11.20
N LEU A 115 6.88 12.60 9.96
CA LEU A 115 6.71 14.02 9.61
C LEU A 115 5.29 14.55 9.93
N ASN A 116 4.29 13.67 9.88
CA ASN A 116 2.92 13.98 10.25
C ASN A 116 2.57 13.25 11.53
N HIS A 117 2.51 13.98 12.65
CA HIS A 117 2.19 13.42 13.96
C HIS A 117 0.81 12.78 14.04
N SER A 118 -0.13 13.19 13.18
CA SER A 118 -1.49 12.63 13.14
C SER A 118 -1.61 11.35 12.31
N LEU A 119 -0.60 11.04 11.48
CA LEU A 119 -0.52 9.79 10.74
C LEU A 119 0.96 9.45 10.48
N PRO A 120 1.69 9.02 11.52
CA PRO A 120 3.01 8.44 11.36
C PRO A 120 2.89 7.00 10.87
N THR A 121 4.01 6.38 10.52
CA THR A 121 4.09 4.91 10.66
C THR A 121 3.79 4.59 12.13
N HIS A 122 2.76 3.80 12.40
CA HIS A 122 2.26 3.60 13.75
C HIS A 122 3.32 2.91 14.65
N PRO A 123 3.52 3.37 15.90
CA PRO A 123 4.44 2.73 16.84
C PRO A 123 4.20 1.23 17.00
N GLU A 124 2.93 0.81 17.00
CA GLU A 124 2.53 -0.59 17.09
C GLU A 124 3.06 -1.41 15.92
N VAL A 125 3.03 -0.87 14.69
CA VAL A 125 3.53 -1.56 13.50
C VAL A 125 5.05 -1.69 13.56
N SER A 126 5.77 -0.61 13.89
CA SER A 126 7.23 -0.64 14.01
C SER A 126 7.73 -1.56 15.13
N GLN A 127 7.04 -1.55 16.28
CA GLN A 127 7.33 -2.43 17.39
C GLN A 127 7.10 -3.89 17.00
N VAL A 128 6.01 -4.17 16.29
CA VAL A 128 5.72 -5.50 15.75
C VAL A 128 6.85 -5.94 14.81
N VAL A 129 7.26 -5.12 13.84
CA VAL A 129 8.39 -5.46 12.95
C VAL A 129 9.67 -5.79 13.73
N GLY A 130 10.05 -4.96 14.70
CA GLY A 130 11.25 -5.19 15.50
C GLY A 130 11.19 -6.47 16.34
N GLU A 131 10.08 -6.71 17.02
CA GLU A 131 9.88 -7.95 17.79
C GLU A 131 9.85 -9.21 16.89
N SER A 132 9.37 -9.09 15.65
CA SER A 132 9.42 -10.20 14.68
C SER A 132 10.84 -10.57 14.33
N LEU A 133 11.68 -9.56 14.04
CA LEU A 133 13.09 -9.75 13.75
C LEU A 133 13.85 -10.29 14.97
N ALA A 134 13.54 -9.79 16.17
CA ALA A 134 14.13 -10.27 17.42
C ALA A 134 13.74 -11.71 17.79
N ALA A 135 12.77 -12.31 17.11
CA ALA A 135 12.43 -13.73 17.27
C ALA A 135 13.31 -14.65 16.41
N VAL A 136 14.04 -14.11 15.43
CA VAL A 136 14.86 -14.90 14.50
C VAL A 136 16.05 -15.53 15.23
N PRO A 137 16.24 -16.86 15.14
CA PRO A 137 17.34 -17.54 15.82
C PRO A 137 18.68 -17.28 15.13
N VAL A 138 19.65 -16.70 15.86
CA VAL A 138 21.02 -16.41 15.40
C VAL A 138 22.02 -16.58 16.54
N GLY A 139 23.24 -17.05 16.23
CA GLY A 139 24.34 -17.08 17.21
C GLY A 139 24.10 -17.91 18.48
N GLY A 140 23.19 -18.90 18.44
CA GLY A 140 22.83 -19.73 19.61
C GLY A 140 21.75 -19.13 20.52
N GLY A 141 21.19 -17.98 20.15
CA GLY A 141 20.02 -17.34 20.77
C GLY A 141 19.10 -16.75 19.70
N ASN A 142 18.40 -15.67 20.03
CA ASN A 142 17.64 -14.89 19.06
C ASN A 142 18.36 -13.56 18.75
N PHE A 143 17.97 -12.90 17.66
CA PHE A 143 18.53 -11.60 17.28
C PHE A 143 18.31 -10.57 18.40
N PRO A 144 19.37 -9.87 18.87
CA PRO A 144 19.24 -9.05 20.07
C PRO A 144 18.35 -7.81 19.84
N LEU A 145 17.41 -7.56 20.76
CA LEU A 145 16.51 -6.39 20.68
C LEU A 145 17.26 -5.06 20.56
N ASN A 146 18.37 -4.91 21.27
CA ASN A 146 19.18 -3.67 21.27
C ASN A 146 19.96 -3.47 19.97
N GLN A 147 20.03 -4.48 19.09
CA GLN A 147 20.57 -4.34 17.74
C GLN A 147 19.54 -3.82 16.73
N ILE A 148 18.28 -3.68 17.15
CA ILE A 148 17.21 -3.10 16.35
C ILE A 148 17.07 -1.61 16.69
N LEU A 149 16.99 -0.77 15.67
CA LEU A 149 16.83 0.68 15.82
C LEU A 149 15.65 1.19 14.98
N ILE A 150 14.59 1.65 15.64
CA ILE A 150 13.51 2.40 14.99
C ILE A 150 13.95 3.86 14.85
N TRP A 151 13.93 4.42 13.65
CA TRP A 151 14.45 5.77 13.44
C TRP A 151 13.76 6.54 12.32
N ASP A 152 13.82 7.87 12.46
CA ASP A 152 13.52 8.83 11.40
C ASP A 152 14.48 10.04 11.52
N ARG A 153 14.13 11.17 10.92
CA ARG A 153 15.00 12.34 10.83
C ARG A 153 15.30 12.97 12.20
N ASN A 154 14.33 13.09 13.10
CA ASN A 154 14.54 13.81 14.36
C ASN A 154 13.68 13.28 15.52
N ASP A 155 14.19 13.46 16.75
CA ASP A 155 13.56 13.00 17.99
C ASP A 155 12.22 13.71 18.28
N TYR A 156 12.06 14.93 17.78
CA TYR A 156 10.84 15.71 17.93
C TYR A 156 9.67 15.05 17.19
N ASP A 157 9.88 14.64 15.94
CA ASP A 157 8.87 13.95 15.14
C ASP A 157 8.56 12.56 15.72
N LEU A 158 9.59 11.82 16.18
CA LEU A 158 9.39 10.55 16.87
C LEU A 158 8.50 10.71 18.12
N SER A 159 8.88 11.62 19.02
CA SER A 159 8.13 11.84 20.27
C SER A 159 6.74 12.42 20.03
N GLY A 160 6.58 13.25 18.99
CA GLY A 160 5.27 13.77 18.56
C GLY A 160 4.37 12.72 17.93
N SER A 161 4.92 11.57 17.56
CA SER A 161 4.24 10.40 16.99
C SER A 161 4.13 9.24 17.98
N ASP A 162 4.15 9.53 19.28
CA ASP A 162 4.02 8.59 20.39
C ASP A 162 5.12 7.51 20.49
N TYR A 163 6.24 7.67 19.76
CA TYR A 163 7.42 6.84 19.99
C TYR A 163 8.13 7.25 21.27
N ILE A 164 8.59 6.25 22.02
CA ILE A 164 9.42 6.46 23.21
C ILE A 164 10.88 6.43 22.78
N ILE A 165 11.58 7.56 22.95
CA ILE A 165 13.03 7.63 22.68
C ILE A 165 13.78 6.68 23.62
N ASN A 166 14.57 5.78 23.04
CA ASN A 166 15.40 4.81 23.75
C ASN A 166 16.78 4.70 23.07
N SER A 167 17.81 5.24 23.71
CA SER A 167 19.21 5.07 23.30
C SER A 167 19.99 4.14 24.24
N SER A 168 19.28 3.38 25.09
CA SER A 168 19.91 2.44 26.03
C SER A 168 20.31 1.12 25.35
N THR A 169 21.01 0.28 26.10
CA THR A 169 21.38 -1.09 25.67
C THR A 169 20.29 -2.13 25.93
N SER A 170 19.10 -1.71 26.35
CA SER A 170 17.98 -2.60 26.67
C SER A 170 16.77 -2.32 25.79
N GLY A 171 16.17 -3.38 25.25
CA GLY A 171 15.02 -3.30 24.35
C GLY A 171 15.37 -2.72 22.97
N ILE A 172 14.35 -2.52 22.15
CA ILE A 172 14.50 -1.90 20.82
C ILE A 172 14.88 -0.44 21.00
N ARG A 173 15.91 0.01 20.30
CA ARG A 173 16.33 1.42 20.31
C ARG A 173 15.38 2.26 19.47
N CYS A 174 15.18 3.50 19.86
CA CYS A 174 14.42 4.47 19.09
C CYS A 174 15.01 5.88 19.24
N PHE A 175 15.56 6.43 18.17
CA PHE A 175 16.03 7.82 18.14
C PHE A 175 16.23 8.29 16.70
N GLY A 176 16.21 9.60 16.50
CA GLY A 176 16.33 10.24 15.20
C GLY A 176 17.76 10.62 14.86
N THR A 177 17.96 11.01 13.60
CA THR A 177 19.27 11.48 13.13
C THR A 177 19.77 12.71 13.89
N THR A 178 18.87 13.56 14.39
CA THR A 178 19.22 14.73 15.22
C THR A 178 19.50 14.39 16.68
N HIS A 179 19.40 13.12 17.10
CA HIS A 179 19.74 12.72 18.46
C HIS A 179 21.17 13.12 18.80
N ALA A 180 21.40 13.50 20.05
CA ALA A 180 22.68 14.00 20.50
C ALA A 180 23.79 12.97 20.21
N GLY A 181 24.82 13.39 19.46
CA GLY A 181 25.96 12.55 19.11
C GLY A 181 25.83 11.76 17.80
N ILE A 182 24.67 11.76 17.15
CA ILE A 182 24.45 11.03 15.89
C ILE A 182 24.78 11.92 14.68
N GLY A 183 23.83 12.72 14.21
CA GLY A 183 24.02 13.66 13.10
C GLY A 183 24.19 13.01 11.72
N TYR A 184 24.72 13.80 10.78
CA TYR A 184 24.93 13.42 9.39
C TYR A 184 26.42 13.24 9.09
N ASN A 185 26.71 12.50 8.02
CA ASN A 185 28.08 12.29 7.54
C ASN A 185 28.78 13.58 7.09
N THR A 186 30.11 13.54 7.16
CA THR A 186 30.99 14.60 6.65
C THR A 186 31.14 14.56 5.14
N GLU A 187 31.04 13.39 4.53
CA GLU A 187 31.06 13.17 3.09
C GLU A 187 29.74 13.65 2.43
N LEU A 188 29.84 14.07 1.17
CA LEU A 188 28.71 14.53 0.37
C LEU A 188 28.39 13.51 -0.72
N ILE A 189 27.09 13.26 -0.95
CA ILE A 189 26.58 12.63 -2.16
C ILE A 189 25.97 13.71 -3.07
N SER A 190 26.13 13.55 -4.38
CA SER A 190 25.50 14.45 -5.37
C SER A 190 24.19 13.83 -5.86
N VAL A 191 23.09 14.54 -5.64
CA VAL A 191 21.74 14.14 -6.05
C VAL A 191 21.27 15.09 -7.13
N ASN A 192 21.51 14.72 -8.39
CA ASN A 192 21.20 15.55 -9.56
C ASN A 192 21.73 17.00 -9.40
N GLY A 193 22.98 17.13 -8.95
CA GLY A 193 23.66 18.41 -8.73
C GLY A 193 23.39 19.07 -7.36
N SER A 194 22.50 18.51 -6.55
CA SER A 194 22.28 18.95 -5.16
C SER A 194 23.16 18.14 -4.20
N ASN A 195 24.00 18.81 -3.42
CA ASN A 195 24.86 18.14 -2.43
C ASN A 195 24.09 17.82 -1.16
N GLN A 196 24.12 16.55 -0.75
CA GLN A 196 23.43 16.04 0.44
C GLN A 196 24.41 15.30 1.36
N ARG A 197 24.12 15.33 2.65
CA ARG A 197 24.77 14.51 3.68
C ARG A 197 23.78 13.45 4.13
N VAL A 198 24.23 12.21 4.18
CA VAL A 198 23.43 11.06 4.61
C VAL A 198 23.51 10.90 6.12
N SER A 199 22.41 10.49 6.74
CA SER A 199 22.31 10.23 8.18
C SER A 199 23.37 9.21 8.59
N LYS A 200 24.02 9.45 9.74
CA LYS A 200 24.90 8.43 10.32
C LYS A 200 24.13 7.18 10.71
N ILE A 201 22.84 7.28 11.03
CA ILE A 201 22.02 6.09 11.32
C ILE A 201 22.00 5.14 10.11
N TYR A 202 21.87 5.67 8.89
CA TYR A 202 21.81 4.86 7.68
C TYR A 202 23.16 4.19 7.31
N THR A 203 24.25 4.76 7.79
CA THR A 203 25.60 4.46 7.30
C THR A 203 26.42 3.71 8.33
N ASP A 204 26.47 4.26 9.56
CA ASP A 204 27.33 3.82 10.65
C ASP A 204 26.60 2.90 11.65
N TYR A 205 25.26 2.96 11.73
CA TYR A 205 24.45 2.23 12.74
C TYR A 205 23.51 1.18 12.14
N GLY A 206 23.70 0.80 10.89
CA GLY A 206 22.80 -0.13 10.21
C GLY A 206 23.49 -0.84 9.07
N ASP A 207 23.56 -2.15 9.20
CA ASP A 207 23.93 -3.05 8.10
C ASP A 207 22.75 -3.13 7.13
N TYR A 208 21.53 -3.19 7.67
CA TYR A 208 20.29 -3.19 6.92
C TYR A 208 19.26 -2.19 7.47
N HIS A 209 18.39 -1.70 6.59
CA HIS A 209 17.31 -0.78 6.88
C HIS A 209 16.00 -1.26 6.24
N ILE A 210 15.07 -1.72 7.06
CA ILE A 210 13.70 -2.00 6.66
C ILE A 210 13.02 -0.65 6.40
N ASN A 211 12.67 -0.39 5.14
CA ASN A 211 12.02 0.86 4.74
C ASN A 211 10.51 0.76 5.01
N ASN A 212 10.04 1.30 6.14
CA ASN A 212 8.64 1.20 6.57
C ASN A 212 7.93 2.55 6.44
N THR A 213 7.10 2.72 5.43
CA THR A 213 6.40 3.98 5.11
C THR A 213 4.99 4.02 5.69
N VAL A 214 4.25 5.07 5.34
CA VAL A 214 2.83 5.20 5.68
C VAL A 214 2.05 5.80 4.52
N LEU A 215 0.86 5.25 4.25
CA LEU A 215 0.05 5.49 3.06
C LEU A 215 -0.49 6.93 2.98
N LYS A 216 0.21 7.83 2.28
CA LYS A 216 -0.20 9.24 2.19
C LYS A 216 0.16 9.90 0.86
N ASN A 217 -0.73 10.79 0.43
CA ASN A 217 -0.44 11.71 -0.66
C ASN A 217 0.55 12.82 -0.24
N HIS A 218 1.15 13.48 -1.24
CA HIS A 218 2.00 14.65 -1.06
C HIS A 218 1.61 15.75 -2.05
N THR A 219 1.31 16.95 -1.55
CA THR A 219 0.88 18.09 -2.36
C THR A 219 1.86 18.53 -3.44
N ILE A 220 3.15 18.22 -3.30
CA ILE A 220 4.19 18.59 -4.29
C ILE A 220 4.62 17.42 -5.17
N THR A 221 4.61 16.18 -4.70
CA THR A 221 5.27 15.04 -5.37
C THR A 221 4.31 13.91 -5.72
N GLY A 222 3.01 14.13 -5.50
CA GLY A 222 1.96 13.13 -5.67
C GLY A 222 1.76 12.29 -4.43
N ILE A 223 2.78 11.53 -4.02
CA ILE A 223 2.73 10.59 -2.89
C ILE A 223 4.01 10.67 -2.02
N THR A 224 3.99 10.06 -0.82
CA THR A 224 5.10 10.12 0.17
C THR A 224 5.86 8.82 0.43
N ASP A 225 5.56 7.77 -0.32
CA ASP A 225 5.81 6.39 0.08
C ASP A 225 7.28 5.92 -0.10
N THR A 226 7.52 4.68 -0.52
CA THR A 226 8.77 3.94 -0.28
C THR A 226 9.99 4.65 -0.87
N LEU A 227 9.92 5.15 -2.12
CA LEU A 227 11.02 5.89 -2.73
C LEU A 227 11.26 7.23 -2.03
N LYS A 228 10.20 7.94 -1.64
CA LYS A 228 10.32 9.28 -1.03
C LYS A 228 10.75 9.22 0.44
N ASN A 229 10.61 8.07 1.11
CA ASN A 229 11.01 7.94 2.51
C ASN A 229 12.50 8.21 2.76
N GLN A 230 13.35 8.07 1.71
CA GLN A 230 14.76 8.48 1.75
C GLN A 230 14.99 9.97 2.01
N TYR A 231 13.97 10.83 1.87
CA TYR A 231 14.09 12.25 2.23
C TYR A 231 14.37 12.41 3.74
N GLY A 232 13.92 11.47 4.58
CA GLY A 232 14.25 11.45 6.01
C GLY A 232 15.71 11.07 6.30
N THR A 233 16.39 10.46 5.32
CA THR A 233 17.78 9.98 5.43
C THR A 233 18.82 11.07 5.15
N ILE A 234 18.42 12.24 4.64
CA ILE A 234 19.34 13.32 4.25
C ILE A 234 19.13 14.60 5.04
N ASN A 235 20.17 15.43 5.06
CA ASN A 235 20.16 16.68 5.83
C ASN A 235 19.24 17.76 5.25
N ASN A 236 19.14 17.87 3.91
CA ASN A 236 18.38 18.93 3.25
C ASN A 236 17.38 18.40 2.20
N PRO A 237 16.32 17.69 2.63
CA PRO A 237 15.28 17.20 1.72
C PRO A 237 14.51 18.33 1.01
N GLY A 238 14.45 19.53 1.61
CA GLY A 238 13.79 20.69 1.02
C GLY A 238 14.35 21.06 -0.37
N ALA A 239 15.67 20.92 -0.55
CA ALA A 239 16.34 21.23 -1.82
C ALA A 239 15.97 20.29 -2.99
N LEU A 240 15.30 19.18 -2.71
CA LEU A 240 15.01 18.12 -3.68
C LEU A 240 13.56 18.15 -4.21
N HIS A 241 12.80 19.22 -4.00
CA HIS A 241 11.40 19.31 -4.44
C HIS A 241 11.21 19.91 -5.85
N GLY A 242 12.28 20.31 -6.52
CA GLY A 242 12.23 20.84 -7.89
C GLY A 242 11.60 19.83 -8.86
N GLY A 243 10.77 20.32 -9.79
CA GLY A 243 10.10 19.47 -10.78
C GLY A 243 9.21 18.38 -10.15
N TYR A 244 8.53 18.70 -9.04
CA TYR A 244 7.67 17.76 -8.30
C TYR A 244 8.42 16.55 -7.72
N GLY A 245 9.74 16.68 -7.53
CA GLY A 245 10.59 15.57 -7.08
C GLY A 245 10.77 14.48 -8.15
N ASN A 246 10.27 14.66 -9.38
CA ASN A 246 10.25 13.64 -10.41
C ASN A 246 11.65 13.03 -10.68
N ILE A 247 12.66 13.89 -10.74
CA ILE A 247 14.05 13.50 -10.97
C ILE A 247 14.81 13.28 -9.65
N PHE A 248 14.50 14.07 -8.63
CA PHE A 248 15.28 14.05 -7.39
C PHE A 248 14.97 12.85 -6.49
N ILE A 249 13.75 12.33 -6.47
CA ILE A 249 13.40 11.14 -5.70
C ILE A 249 14.16 9.91 -6.24
N PRO A 250 14.12 9.61 -7.56
CA PRO A 250 14.91 8.50 -8.11
C PRO A 250 16.42 8.74 -7.99
N ALA A 251 16.88 9.97 -8.24
CA ALA A 251 18.30 10.31 -8.11
C ALA A 251 18.82 10.12 -6.68
N LEU A 252 18.01 10.42 -5.66
CA LEU A 252 18.40 10.22 -4.27
C LEU A 252 18.57 8.72 -3.96
N ASN A 253 17.58 7.90 -4.32
CA ASN A 253 17.64 6.45 -4.11
C ASN A 253 18.85 5.85 -4.84
N LYS A 254 19.06 6.23 -6.11
CA LYS A 254 20.21 5.76 -6.89
C LYS A 254 21.54 6.22 -6.31
N ALA A 255 21.66 7.47 -5.88
CA ALA A 255 22.90 7.98 -5.28
C ALA A 255 23.25 7.29 -3.95
N ILE A 256 22.24 7.00 -3.11
CA ILE A 256 22.44 6.23 -1.88
C ILE A 256 22.89 4.81 -2.22
N PHE A 257 22.20 4.13 -3.14
CA PHE A 257 22.55 2.78 -3.58
C PHE A 257 23.96 2.69 -4.16
N ASP A 258 24.34 3.62 -5.05
CA ASP A 258 25.66 3.63 -5.68
C ASP A 258 26.79 3.89 -4.69
N THR A 259 26.50 4.62 -3.60
CA THR A 259 27.50 4.98 -2.58
C THR A 259 27.64 3.92 -1.50
N TYR A 260 26.53 3.34 -1.04
CA TYR A 260 26.49 2.49 0.16
C TYR A 260 26.04 1.04 -0.13
N GLY A 261 25.73 0.71 -1.37
CA GLY A 261 25.19 -0.59 -1.77
C GLY A 261 23.72 -0.76 -1.39
N ASN A 262 23.21 -1.98 -1.56
CA ASN A 262 21.86 -2.31 -1.15
C ASN A 262 21.80 -2.58 0.36
N LYS A 263 21.40 -1.57 1.13
CA LYS A 263 21.09 -1.73 2.56
C LYS A 263 19.59 -1.91 2.84
N GLN A 264 18.74 -2.03 1.83
CA GLN A 264 17.28 -2.14 2.02
C GLN A 264 16.81 -3.51 1.50
N PRO A 265 16.72 -4.53 2.37
CA PRO A 265 16.40 -5.88 1.93
C PRO A 265 14.97 -5.98 1.36
N PHE A 266 14.07 -5.16 1.90
CA PHE A 266 12.72 -4.96 1.41
C PHE A 266 12.15 -3.62 1.93
N CYS A 267 11.01 -3.25 1.38
CA CYS A 267 10.18 -2.15 1.85
C CYS A 267 8.81 -2.63 2.29
N MET A 268 8.20 -1.85 3.18
CA MET A 268 6.88 -2.05 3.71
C MET A 268 6.15 -0.70 3.76
N CYS A 269 4.84 -0.71 3.58
CA CYS A 269 3.99 0.44 3.85
C CYS A 269 2.95 0.07 4.92
N ASP A 270 2.96 0.81 6.01
CA ASP A 270 1.85 0.88 6.97
C ASP A 270 0.66 1.59 6.29
N ALA A 271 -0.25 0.78 5.79
CA ALA A 271 -1.47 1.20 5.13
C ALA A 271 -2.70 0.93 6.03
N LEU A 272 -2.54 0.93 7.36
CA LEU A 272 -3.70 0.74 8.25
C LEU A 272 -4.70 1.89 8.08
N MET A 273 -4.17 3.12 7.94
CA MET A 273 -4.94 4.32 7.62
C MET A 273 -4.21 5.14 6.56
N GLY A 274 -4.91 6.06 5.90
CA GLY A 274 -4.29 6.88 4.88
C GLY A 274 -4.86 8.27 4.69
N ILE A 275 -4.12 9.08 3.92
CA ILE A 275 -4.49 10.44 3.49
C ILE A 275 -4.41 10.47 1.97
N SER A 276 -5.52 10.77 1.29
CA SER A 276 -5.54 10.91 -0.17
C SER A 276 -5.48 12.36 -0.65
N THR A 277 -5.78 13.33 0.22
CA THR A 277 -5.80 14.75 -0.16
C THR A 277 -5.16 15.65 0.89
N GLY A 278 -4.44 16.70 0.44
CA GLY A 278 -3.92 17.74 1.32
C GLY A 278 -2.65 17.40 2.12
N GLY A 279 -2.09 16.20 1.96
CA GLY A 279 -0.85 15.78 2.61
C GLY A 279 0.39 16.62 2.26
N PRO A 280 1.53 16.41 2.94
CA PRO A 280 1.84 15.23 3.76
C PRO A 280 1.33 15.27 5.20
N VAL A 281 0.85 16.42 5.66
CA VAL A 281 0.29 16.62 7.00
C VAL A 281 -1.24 16.54 6.98
N GLY A 282 -1.85 16.27 8.13
CA GLY A 282 -3.30 16.18 8.27
C GLY A 282 -3.74 14.93 9.00
N VAL A 283 -5.01 14.85 9.35
CA VAL A 283 -5.58 13.67 10.01
C VAL A 283 -5.86 12.56 9.00
N PRO A 284 -5.87 11.28 9.42
CA PRO A 284 -6.27 10.18 8.57
C PRO A 284 -7.67 10.41 7.96
N GLN A 285 -7.84 10.07 6.69
CA GLN A 285 -9.06 10.31 5.91
C GLN A 285 -9.84 9.03 5.62
N PHE A 286 -9.14 7.90 5.58
CA PHE A 286 -9.73 6.59 5.37
C PHE A 286 -8.96 5.52 6.15
N VAL A 287 -9.65 4.43 6.44
CA VAL A 287 -9.07 3.20 7.01
C VAL A 287 -8.94 2.20 5.86
N TYR A 288 -7.73 1.71 5.64
CA TYR A 288 -7.46 0.67 4.63
C TYR A 288 -7.13 -0.68 5.26
N ASN A 289 -6.72 -0.69 6.55
CA ASN A 289 -6.45 -1.91 7.31
C ASN A 289 -5.41 -2.83 6.63
N GLY A 290 -4.42 -2.22 5.97
CA GLY A 290 -3.46 -2.95 5.15
C GLY A 290 -2.00 -2.83 5.58
N LEU A 291 -1.21 -3.82 5.21
CA LEU A 291 0.25 -3.79 5.15
C LEU A 291 0.68 -4.20 3.75
N ILE A 292 1.61 -3.45 3.15
CA ILE A 292 2.09 -3.69 1.78
C ILE A 292 3.58 -4.00 1.83
N PHE A 293 4.06 -4.99 1.09
CA PHE A 293 5.46 -5.45 1.12
C PHE A 293 6.02 -5.65 -0.30
N SER A 294 7.30 -5.32 -0.49
CA SER A 294 8.04 -5.70 -1.71
C SER A 294 9.55 -5.61 -1.52
N GLN A 295 10.31 -6.43 -2.25
CA GLN A 295 11.76 -6.23 -2.43
C GLN A 295 12.07 -5.18 -3.51
N ASP A 296 11.05 -4.71 -4.25
CA ASP A 296 11.15 -3.66 -5.25
C ASP A 296 10.33 -2.43 -4.82
N THR A 297 11.03 -1.38 -4.40
CA THR A 297 10.42 -0.11 -3.99
C THR A 297 9.61 0.58 -5.08
N VAL A 298 10.00 0.44 -6.36
CA VAL A 298 9.27 1.05 -7.47
C VAL A 298 7.95 0.31 -7.68
N ALA A 299 7.95 -1.01 -7.58
CA ALA A 299 6.74 -1.82 -7.68
C ALA A 299 5.79 -1.58 -6.51
N ALA A 300 6.31 -1.48 -5.28
CA ALA A 300 5.52 -1.10 -4.11
C ALA A 300 4.84 0.25 -4.31
N ASP A 301 5.59 1.28 -4.74
CA ASP A 301 5.02 2.61 -4.99
C ASP A 301 4.02 2.62 -6.15
N ALA A 302 4.20 1.78 -7.18
CA ALA A 302 3.23 1.65 -8.26
C ALA A 302 1.88 1.10 -7.78
N ILE A 303 1.89 0.11 -6.89
CA ILE A 303 0.68 -0.43 -6.26
C ILE A 303 0.07 0.58 -5.28
N ILE A 304 0.90 1.25 -4.46
CA ILE A 304 0.44 2.30 -3.55
C ILE A 304 -0.19 3.47 -4.32
N ARG A 305 0.37 3.84 -5.47
CA ARG A 305 -0.20 4.84 -6.38
C ARG A 305 -1.62 4.43 -6.81
N GLN A 306 -1.83 3.16 -7.20
CA GLN A 306 -3.17 2.68 -7.55
C GLN A 306 -4.13 2.75 -6.35
N ILE A 307 -3.69 2.32 -5.17
CA ILE A 307 -4.51 2.37 -3.94
C ILE A 307 -4.92 3.81 -3.63
N LEU A 308 -3.99 4.77 -3.70
CA LEU A 308 -4.32 6.18 -3.44
C LEU A 308 -5.23 6.78 -4.52
N ASP A 309 -5.07 6.38 -5.79
CA ASP A 309 -5.98 6.79 -6.87
C ASP A 309 -7.42 6.31 -6.60
N ASP A 310 -7.57 5.05 -6.19
CA ASP A 310 -8.87 4.47 -5.81
C ASP A 310 -9.51 5.19 -4.61
N GLN A 311 -8.69 5.80 -3.73
CA GLN A 311 -9.14 6.66 -2.62
C GLN A 311 -9.35 8.13 -3.03
N GLY A 312 -9.33 8.44 -4.33
CA GLY A 312 -9.61 9.77 -4.87
C GLY A 312 -8.46 10.77 -4.70
N CYS A 313 -7.21 10.30 -4.72
CA CYS A 313 -6.05 11.16 -4.54
C CYS A 313 -5.95 12.24 -5.63
N ASN A 314 -6.06 13.51 -5.22
CA ASN A 314 -6.10 14.64 -6.16
C ASN A 314 -4.72 15.03 -6.74
N THR A 315 -3.64 14.47 -6.19
CA THR A 315 -2.26 14.73 -6.64
C THR A 315 -1.63 13.57 -7.39
N ILE A 316 -2.41 12.52 -7.71
CA ILE A 316 -1.84 11.28 -8.24
C ILE A 316 -1.04 11.46 -9.54
N ASN A 317 -1.50 12.36 -10.41
CA ASN A 317 -0.83 12.70 -11.68
C ASN A 317 0.56 13.34 -11.49
N MET A 318 0.94 13.71 -10.27
CA MET A 318 2.25 14.27 -9.92
C MET A 318 3.25 13.19 -9.49
N ALA A 319 2.81 11.96 -9.24
CA ALA A 319 3.65 10.83 -8.82
C ALA A 319 4.43 10.19 -9.99
N LEU A 320 5.00 11.05 -10.86
CA LEU A 320 5.76 10.63 -12.05
C LEU A 320 7.13 10.04 -11.71
N HIS A 321 7.61 10.28 -10.48
CA HIS A 321 8.91 9.78 -10.01
C HIS A 321 8.96 8.25 -10.01
N ILE A 322 7.83 7.57 -9.86
CA ILE A 322 7.73 6.11 -9.88
C ILE A 322 8.08 5.59 -11.27
N ASP A 323 7.48 6.17 -12.31
CA ASP A 323 7.78 5.79 -13.69
C ASP A 323 9.19 6.23 -14.08
N THR A 324 9.65 7.38 -13.60
CA THR A 324 11.03 7.82 -13.82
C THR A 324 12.04 6.89 -13.16
N ALA A 325 11.75 6.36 -11.98
CA ALA A 325 12.63 5.44 -11.25
C ALA A 325 12.84 4.09 -11.96
N SER A 326 11.82 3.59 -12.68
CA SER A 326 11.95 2.34 -13.44
C SER A 326 12.80 2.48 -14.69
N GLN A 327 12.94 3.68 -15.23
CA GLN A 327 13.67 3.93 -16.47
C GLN A 327 15.15 4.24 -16.25
N PRO A 328 16.01 4.00 -17.27
CA PRO A 328 17.37 4.53 -17.27
C PRO A 328 17.37 6.07 -17.08
N PRO A 329 18.34 6.61 -16.33
CA PRO A 329 19.54 5.95 -15.80
C PRO A 329 19.36 5.30 -14.42
N TYR A 330 18.15 5.32 -13.85
CA TYR A 330 17.92 4.87 -12.48
C TYR A 330 17.73 3.36 -12.41
N SER A 331 16.83 2.81 -13.22
CA SER A 331 16.57 1.36 -13.32
C SER A 331 16.42 0.70 -11.94
N LEU A 332 15.64 1.33 -11.07
CA LEU A 332 15.51 0.96 -9.65
C LEU A 332 14.46 -0.14 -9.39
N GLY A 333 13.67 -0.51 -10.39
CA GLY A 333 12.59 -1.49 -10.26
C GLY A 333 11.51 -1.35 -11.33
N ASN A 334 10.39 -2.02 -11.14
CA ASN A 334 9.29 -2.11 -12.10
C ASN A 334 8.12 -1.19 -11.71
N SER A 335 7.71 -0.30 -12.62
CA SER A 335 6.54 0.60 -12.40
C SER A 335 5.30 0.21 -13.20
N ALA A 336 5.42 -0.71 -14.16
CA ALA A 336 4.33 -1.18 -14.99
C ALA A 336 3.56 -2.28 -14.24
N LEU A 337 2.24 -2.13 -14.12
CA LEU A 337 1.41 -3.06 -13.32
C LEU A 337 1.39 -4.47 -13.93
N GLU A 338 1.54 -4.60 -15.24
CA GLU A 338 1.65 -5.88 -15.93
C GLU A 338 2.94 -6.65 -15.62
N ASP A 339 3.98 -5.97 -15.13
CA ASP A 339 5.26 -6.56 -14.73
C ASP A 339 5.31 -6.86 -13.21
N ILE A 340 4.19 -6.68 -12.50
CA ILE A 340 4.06 -6.89 -11.05
C ILE A 340 3.17 -8.10 -10.76
N GLU A 341 3.74 -9.09 -10.09
CA GLU A 341 2.98 -10.14 -9.40
C GLU A 341 2.36 -9.57 -8.12
N LEU A 342 1.06 -9.28 -8.16
CA LEU A 342 0.30 -8.84 -6.99
C LEU A 342 -0.26 -10.06 -6.23
N VAL A 343 0.17 -10.23 -4.98
CA VAL A 343 -0.34 -11.25 -4.05
C VAL A 343 -1.22 -10.56 -3.00
N GLU A 344 -2.51 -10.91 -2.96
CA GLU A 344 -3.44 -10.34 -1.98
C GLU A 344 -3.82 -11.37 -0.92
N ILE A 345 -3.67 -10.99 0.36
CA ILE A 345 -4.05 -11.79 1.52
C ILE A 345 -5.13 -11.04 2.30
N PHE A 346 -6.25 -11.71 2.56
CA PHE A 346 -7.41 -11.13 3.22
C PHE A 346 -7.71 -11.83 4.54
N ASP A 347 -7.83 -11.04 5.61
CA ASP A 347 -8.19 -11.43 6.97
C ASP A 347 -7.42 -12.66 7.49
N PRO A 348 -6.07 -12.67 7.44
CA PRO A 348 -5.28 -13.81 7.88
C PRO A 348 -5.53 -14.17 9.37
N SER A 349 -5.97 -13.23 10.21
CA SER A 349 -6.35 -13.51 11.61
C SER A 349 -7.48 -14.53 11.74
N MET A 350 -8.37 -14.62 10.74
CA MET A 350 -9.46 -15.59 10.73
C MET A 350 -8.99 -17.03 10.53
N ALA A 351 -7.84 -17.22 9.87
CA ALA A 351 -7.25 -18.54 9.65
C ALA A 351 -6.43 -19.03 10.85
N VAL A 352 -5.85 -18.11 11.64
CA VAL A 352 -4.99 -18.42 12.79
C VAL A 352 -5.81 -18.82 14.02
N GLY A 353 -7.13 -18.61 14.02
CA GLY A 353 -8.03 -19.05 15.09
C GLY A 353 -7.59 -18.50 16.45
N THR A 354 -7.50 -17.17 16.57
CA THR A 354 -7.07 -16.55 17.81
C THR A 354 -8.01 -16.94 18.97
N ALA A 355 -7.43 -17.63 19.95
CA ALA A 355 -8.01 -17.93 21.24
C ALA A 355 -8.26 -16.61 21.99
N GLY A 356 -9.39 -15.97 21.72
CA GLY A 356 -9.69 -14.64 22.28
C GLY A 356 -10.83 -13.91 21.60
N GLY A 357 -11.92 -14.62 21.27
CA GLY A 357 -13.25 -14.04 21.05
C GLY A 357 -13.36 -12.74 20.26
N ILE A 358 -13.23 -12.80 18.95
CA ILE A 358 -13.95 -11.89 18.04
C ILE A 358 -14.74 -12.74 17.05
N LYS A 359 -16.05 -12.45 16.97
CA LYS A 359 -17.07 -13.26 16.30
C LYS A 359 -16.81 -13.35 14.79
N ASN A 360 -16.90 -14.58 14.27
CA ASN A 360 -17.12 -15.07 12.89
C ASN A 360 -16.98 -14.07 11.73
N PRO A 361 -16.39 -14.51 10.58
CA PRO A 361 -16.44 -13.72 9.37
C PRO A 361 -17.91 -13.54 8.98
N VAL A 362 -18.34 -12.29 8.89
CA VAL A 362 -19.72 -11.95 8.55
C VAL A 362 -19.92 -12.32 7.09
N ALA A 363 -20.62 -13.44 6.85
CA ALA A 363 -21.00 -13.85 5.51
C ALA A 363 -21.81 -12.74 4.83
N MET A 364 -21.72 -12.64 3.51
CA MET A 364 -22.50 -11.67 2.74
C MET A 364 -23.97 -11.74 3.14
N ALA A 365 -24.55 -10.61 3.58
CA ALA A 365 -25.91 -10.58 4.08
C ALA A 365 -26.66 -9.32 3.65
N LEU A 366 -27.96 -9.51 3.40
CA LEU A 366 -28.92 -8.43 3.28
C LEU A 366 -29.70 -8.37 4.59
N LEU A 367 -29.52 -7.31 5.37
CA LEU A 367 -30.10 -7.18 6.70
C LEU A 367 -31.52 -6.59 6.67
N LYS A 368 -32.19 -6.63 7.82
CA LYS A 368 -33.55 -6.09 7.95
C LYS A 368 -33.51 -4.58 7.76
N ASN A 369 -34.37 -4.08 6.87
CA ASN A 369 -34.52 -2.65 6.64
C ASN A 369 -35.18 -1.95 7.84
N TYR A 370 -34.92 -0.67 8.00
CA TYR A 370 -35.55 0.17 9.02
C TYR A 370 -35.85 1.58 8.49
N PRO A 371 -37.05 2.12 8.75
CA PRO A 371 -38.20 1.45 9.38
C PRO A 371 -38.82 0.37 8.47
N GLU A 372 -39.56 -0.58 9.06
CA GLU A 372 -40.37 -1.61 8.38
C GLU A 372 -41.65 -1.89 9.19
N PRO A 373 -42.86 -1.64 8.65
CA PRO A 373 -43.14 -0.95 7.37
C PRO A 373 -42.67 0.51 7.36
N PHE A 374 -42.55 1.12 6.18
CA PHE A 374 -42.12 2.51 6.02
C PHE A 374 -43.08 3.32 5.13
N ASN A 375 -43.06 4.65 5.26
CA ASN A 375 -43.97 5.57 4.55
C ASN A 375 -43.29 6.66 3.71
N SER A 376 -42.07 7.05 4.04
CA SER A 376 -41.30 8.10 3.34
C SER A 376 -39.91 7.65 2.86
N GLY A 377 -39.42 6.52 3.38
CA GLY A 377 -38.20 5.85 2.95
C GLY A 377 -37.72 4.83 3.98
N THR A 378 -36.80 3.95 3.58
CA THR A 378 -36.21 2.93 4.45
C THR A 378 -34.73 2.76 4.16
N THR A 379 -33.96 2.47 5.21
CA THR A 379 -32.53 2.14 5.14
C THR A 379 -32.39 0.63 5.14
N ILE A 380 -31.60 0.11 4.22
CA ILE A 380 -31.35 -1.31 4.03
C ILE A 380 -29.86 -1.56 4.28
N PRO A 381 -29.49 -2.16 5.42
CA PRO A 381 -28.10 -2.50 5.69
C PRO A 381 -27.68 -3.74 4.91
N ILE A 382 -26.43 -3.74 4.47
CA ILE A 382 -25.78 -4.79 3.69
C ILE A 382 -24.47 -5.12 4.40
N GLU A 383 -24.14 -6.39 4.51
CA GLU A 383 -22.84 -6.86 4.96
C GLU A 383 -22.16 -7.56 3.79
N LEU A 384 -20.89 -7.22 3.55
CA LEU A 384 -20.07 -7.87 2.54
C LEU A 384 -18.88 -8.53 3.23
N ASP A 385 -18.56 -9.74 2.78
CA ASP A 385 -17.45 -10.57 3.26
C ASP A 385 -16.15 -10.32 2.47
N ARG A 386 -16.16 -9.37 1.53
CA ARG A 386 -15.02 -8.91 0.72
C ARG A 386 -15.41 -7.76 -0.21
N PHE A 387 -14.40 -7.12 -0.78
CA PHE A 387 -14.55 -6.18 -1.90
C PHE A 387 -15.14 -6.91 -3.12
N THR A 388 -16.29 -6.46 -3.62
CA THR A 388 -16.95 -7.14 -4.74
C THR A 388 -17.94 -6.25 -5.50
N PRO A 389 -18.13 -6.47 -6.83
CA PRO A 389 -19.20 -5.83 -7.57
C PRO A 389 -20.58 -6.23 -7.03
N VAL A 390 -21.38 -5.22 -6.72
CA VAL A 390 -22.69 -5.33 -6.09
C VAL A 390 -23.76 -4.65 -6.95
N ASP A 391 -24.88 -5.35 -7.14
CA ASP A 391 -26.12 -4.81 -7.71
C ASP A 391 -27.24 -4.91 -6.66
N VAL A 392 -27.75 -3.75 -6.23
CA VAL A 392 -28.90 -3.66 -5.32
C VAL A 392 -30.09 -3.06 -6.05
N GLY A 393 -31.18 -3.82 -6.09
CA GLY A 393 -32.41 -3.41 -6.76
C GLY A 393 -33.66 -3.64 -5.92
N ILE A 394 -34.68 -2.82 -6.17
CA ILE A 394 -36.05 -3.03 -5.71
C ILE A 394 -36.85 -3.65 -6.84
N TYR A 395 -37.64 -4.67 -6.52
CA TYR A 395 -38.46 -5.43 -7.43
C TYR A 395 -39.91 -5.48 -6.92
N ASP A 396 -40.87 -5.53 -7.83
CA ASP A 396 -42.24 -5.87 -7.47
C ASP A 396 -42.38 -7.39 -7.21
N VAL A 397 -43.54 -7.80 -6.69
CA VAL A 397 -43.84 -9.22 -6.42
C VAL A 397 -43.88 -10.09 -7.67
N LYS A 398 -43.90 -9.50 -8.87
CA LYS A 398 -43.79 -10.22 -10.15
C LYS A 398 -42.33 -10.34 -10.63
N GLY A 399 -41.37 -9.86 -9.84
CA GLY A 399 -39.95 -9.89 -10.17
C GLY A 399 -39.49 -8.81 -11.16
N ARG A 400 -40.32 -7.79 -11.44
CA ARG A 400 -39.91 -6.68 -12.30
C ARG A 400 -39.11 -5.67 -11.50
N ARG A 401 -37.95 -5.25 -12.01
CA ARG A 401 -37.11 -4.24 -11.37
C ARG A 401 -37.79 -2.88 -11.42
N ILE A 402 -38.04 -2.29 -10.25
CA ILE A 402 -38.66 -0.99 -10.05
C ILE A 402 -37.61 0.12 -9.94
N LYS A 403 -36.49 -0.18 -9.27
CA LYS A 403 -35.41 0.79 -9.03
C LYS A 403 -34.05 0.08 -8.89
N THR A 404 -33.01 0.65 -9.47
CA THR A 404 -31.62 0.41 -9.07
C THR A 404 -31.28 1.35 -7.92
N ILE A 405 -30.93 0.81 -6.75
CA ILE A 405 -30.50 1.61 -5.60
C ILE A 405 -28.99 1.82 -5.64
N HIS A 406 -28.24 0.76 -5.93
CA HIS A 406 -26.79 0.80 -6.05
C HIS A 406 -26.35 -0.17 -7.14
N GLN A 407 -25.38 0.26 -7.96
CA GLN A 407 -24.71 -0.58 -8.94
C GLN A 407 -23.26 -0.11 -9.05
N GLY A 408 -22.33 -0.93 -8.58
CA GLY A 408 -20.94 -0.54 -8.43
C GLY A 408 -20.19 -1.54 -7.56
N THR A 409 -19.00 -1.17 -7.12
CA THR A 409 -18.20 -2.01 -6.24
C THR A 409 -18.28 -1.48 -4.82
N LEU A 410 -18.44 -2.38 -3.84
CA LEU A 410 -18.42 -2.05 -2.42
C LEU A 410 -17.33 -2.87 -1.73
N GLY A 411 -16.68 -2.27 -0.73
CA GLY A 411 -15.68 -2.93 0.10
C GLY A 411 -16.27 -3.96 1.07
N ILE A 412 -15.40 -4.70 1.77
CA ILE A 412 -15.80 -5.54 2.89
C ILE A 412 -16.47 -4.71 4.00
N GLY A 413 -17.36 -5.31 4.79
CA GLY A 413 -17.98 -4.67 5.96
C GLY A 413 -19.41 -4.20 5.74
N HIS A 414 -19.87 -3.32 6.63
CA HIS A 414 -21.24 -2.83 6.68
C HIS A 414 -21.45 -1.64 5.74
N HIS A 415 -22.45 -1.75 4.88
CA HIS A 415 -22.92 -0.69 3.99
C HIS A 415 -24.40 -0.43 4.25
N THR A 416 -24.85 0.75 3.89
CA THR A 416 -26.29 1.07 3.92
C THR A 416 -26.71 1.67 2.60
N VAL A 417 -27.84 1.21 2.08
CA VAL A 417 -28.50 1.80 0.93
C VAL A 417 -29.91 2.23 1.29
N THR A 418 -30.42 3.29 0.66
CA THR A 418 -31.73 3.86 1.01
C THR A 418 -32.69 3.80 -0.16
N TRP A 419 -33.96 3.50 0.11
CA TRP A 419 -35.03 3.62 -0.87
C TRP A 419 -36.16 4.53 -0.36
N SER A 420 -36.51 5.55 -1.15
CA SER A 420 -37.54 6.54 -0.82
C SER A 420 -38.95 6.16 -1.28
N GLY A 421 -39.17 4.93 -1.75
CA GLY A 421 -40.46 4.53 -2.32
C GLY A 421 -40.76 5.16 -3.69
N MET A 422 -39.71 5.55 -4.43
CA MET A 422 -39.80 6.07 -5.80
C MET A 422 -39.25 5.05 -6.82
N ASP A 423 -39.84 5.00 -8.00
CA ASP A 423 -39.38 4.18 -9.13
C ASP A 423 -38.16 4.79 -9.84
N GLN A 424 -37.67 4.10 -10.87
CA GLN A 424 -36.52 4.55 -11.66
C GLN A 424 -36.69 5.95 -12.27
N ASN A 425 -37.94 6.34 -12.58
CA ASN A 425 -38.30 7.62 -13.19
C ASN A 425 -38.66 8.70 -12.16
N GLY A 426 -38.47 8.43 -10.86
CA GLY A 426 -38.81 9.34 -9.77
C GLY A 426 -40.31 9.41 -9.45
N ARG A 427 -41.12 8.50 -9.98
CA ARG A 427 -42.55 8.44 -9.68
C ARG A 427 -42.80 7.64 -8.40
N PRO A 428 -43.82 8.01 -7.61
CA PRO A 428 -44.35 7.20 -6.52
C PRO A 428 -44.56 5.72 -6.86
N ALA A 429 -43.95 4.83 -6.09
CA ALA A 429 -44.36 3.43 -6.01
C ALA A 429 -45.66 3.31 -5.18
N ALA A 430 -46.54 2.37 -5.55
CA ALA A 430 -47.80 2.13 -4.84
C ALA A 430 -47.58 1.51 -3.45
N SER A 431 -48.53 1.68 -2.52
CA SER A 431 -48.52 0.95 -1.26
C SER A 431 -48.56 -0.56 -1.53
N GLY A 432 -47.72 -1.33 -0.84
CA GLY A 432 -47.64 -2.77 -1.04
C GLY A 432 -46.29 -3.38 -0.69
N LYS A 433 -46.16 -4.68 -1.02
CA LYS A 433 -44.95 -5.46 -0.81
C LYS A 433 -43.98 -5.33 -1.99
N TYR A 434 -42.71 -5.19 -1.67
CA TYR A 434 -41.59 -5.14 -2.60
C TYR A 434 -40.48 -6.08 -2.16
N ILE A 435 -39.62 -6.48 -3.09
CA ILE A 435 -38.45 -7.30 -2.81
C ILE A 435 -37.21 -6.43 -3.02
N VAL A 436 -36.42 -6.24 -1.97
CA VAL A 436 -35.04 -5.78 -2.13
C VAL A 436 -34.16 -6.99 -2.43
N LYS A 437 -33.30 -6.88 -3.44
CA LYS A 437 -32.39 -7.91 -3.88
C LYS A 437 -30.97 -7.37 -3.93
N LEU A 438 -30.06 -8.05 -3.25
CA LEU A 438 -28.62 -7.89 -3.31
C LEU A 438 -28.06 -9.02 -4.17
N THR A 439 -27.38 -8.67 -5.26
CA THR A 439 -26.62 -9.61 -6.08
C THR A 439 -25.16 -9.23 -6.02
N ALA A 440 -24.31 -10.18 -5.61
CA ALA A 440 -22.87 -10.02 -5.62
C ALA A 440 -22.23 -11.36 -5.98
N ARG A 441 -21.24 -11.33 -6.88
CA ARG A 441 -20.64 -12.55 -7.46
C ARG A 441 -21.72 -13.47 -8.07
N LYS A 442 -21.84 -14.71 -7.57
CA LYS A 442 -22.87 -15.70 -7.92
C LYS A 442 -23.92 -15.89 -6.82
N GLN A 443 -23.89 -15.06 -5.78
CA GLN A 443 -24.81 -15.14 -4.65
C GLN A 443 -25.91 -14.09 -4.77
N THR A 444 -27.08 -14.41 -4.24
CA THR A 444 -28.26 -13.54 -4.26
C THR A 444 -28.96 -13.60 -2.93
N HIS A 445 -29.13 -12.46 -2.28
CA HIS A 445 -29.90 -12.33 -1.04
C HIS A 445 -31.10 -11.42 -1.32
N SER A 446 -32.27 -11.83 -0.85
CA SER A 446 -33.50 -11.08 -1.06
C SER A 446 -34.26 -10.92 0.25
N ARG A 447 -34.91 -9.78 0.43
CA ARG A 447 -35.83 -9.54 1.56
C ARG A 447 -37.10 -8.85 1.07
N MET A 448 -38.21 -9.23 1.68
CA MET A 448 -39.49 -8.54 1.49
C MET A 448 -39.55 -7.30 2.37
N ILE A 449 -40.04 -6.20 1.82
CA ILE A 449 -40.24 -4.92 2.50
C ILE A 449 -41.64 -4.37 2.19
N THR A 450 -42.20 -3.57 3.09
CA THR A 450 -43.59 -3.07 3.00
C THR A 450 -43.63 -1.55 3.00
N LEU A 451 -44.11 -0.98 1.89
CA LEU A 451 -44.35 0.45 1.73
C LEU A 451 -45.82 0.77 2.06
N LEU A 452 -46.05 1.73 2.94
CA LEU A 452 -47.35 2.28 3.30
C LEU A 452 -47.39 3.77 2.95
N ARG A 453 -48.14 4.15 1.92
CA ARG A 453 -48.49 5.55 1.66
C ARG A 453 -49.84 5.92 2.22
#